data_AF-A0A2X3C6I0-F1
#
_entry.id   AF-A0A2X3C6I0-F1
#
_cell.length_a   1.000
_cell.length_b   1.000
_cell.length_c   1.000
_cell.angle_alpha   90.00
_cell.angle_beta   90.00
_cell.angle_gamma   90.00
#
_symmetry.space_group_name_H-M   'P 1'
#
loop_
_entity.id
_entity.type
_entity.pdbx_description
1 polymer ?
#
loop_
_entity_poly.entity_id
_entity_poly.type
_entity_poly.pdbx_seq_one_letter_code
_entity_poly.pdbx_strand_id
1 'polypeptide(L)'
;MSLGTLALWIACFLLTYTFPLLNAGLGAAGSFLLYGVICAAGYLYILRNVPETKGITLEALEEQLAQRHTGVNAAKQEQMR
;
A
#
# COMPACT_ATOMS: atom_id res chain seq x y z
N MET A 1 -2.42 5.87 13.50
CA MET A 1 -2.45 4.50 14.07
C MET A 1 -3.70 3.72 13.69
N SER A 2 -4.93 4.21 13.91
CA SER A 2 -6.18 3.43 13.71
C SER A 2 -6.42 2.92 12.28
N LEU A 3 -6.23 3.77 11.25
CA LEU A 3 -6.58 3.42 9.87
C LEU A 3 -5.74 2.26 9.29
N GLY A 4 -4.45 2.20 9.65
CA GLY A 4 -3.57 1.10 9.24
C GLY A 4 -3.97 -0.22 9.88
N THR A 5 -4.32 -0.21 11.17
CA THR A 5 -4.82 -1.40 11.87
C THR A 5 -6.16 -1.87 11.32
N LEU A 6 -7.06 -0.95 10.96
CA LEU A 6 -8.33 -1.27 10.32
C LEU A 6 -8.13 -1.91 8.94
N ALA A 7 -7.27 -1.34 8.10
CA ALA A 7 -6.95 -1.92 6.79
C ALA A 7 -6.35 -3.32 6.92
N LEU A 8 -5.44 -3.52 7.90
CA LEU A 8 -4.89 -4.84 8.21
C LEU A 8 -5.97 -5.81 8.65
N TRP A 9 -6.88 -5.40 9.54
CA TRP A 9 -7.98 -6.23 10.01
C TRP A 9 -8.91 -6.67 8.88
N ILE A 10 -9.26 -5.75 7.99
CA ILE A 10 -10.08 -6.03 6.80
C ILE A 10 -9.35 -7.03 5.89
N ALA A 11 -8.06 -6.83 5.65
CA ALA A 11 -7.25 -7.74 4.85
C ALA A 11 -7.20 -9.15 5.47
N CYS A 12 -6.98 -9.25 6.78
CA CYS A 12 -6.99 -10.53 7.51
C CYS A 12 -8.34 -11.23 7.46
N PHE A 13 -9.44 -10.49 7.59
CA PHE A 13 -10.79 -11.04 7.47
C PHE A 13 -11.02 -11.60 6.06
N LEU A 14 -10.68 -10.81 5.03
CA LEU A 14 -10.84 -11.21 3.64
C LEU A 14 -9.98 -12.43 3.31
N LEU A 15 -8.75 -12.49 3.81
CA LEU A 15 -7.84 -13.63 3.68
C LEU A 15 -8.47 -14.89 4.28
N THR A 16 -8.99 -14.79 5.50
CA THR A 16 -9.58 -15.92 6.24
C THR A 16 -10.84 -16.44 5.58
N TYR A 17 -11.67 -15.55 5.01
CA TYR A 17 -12.88 -15.93 4.29
C TYR A 17 -12.58 -16.53 2.91
N THR A 18 -11.59 -15.97 2.22
CA THR A 18 -11.23 -16.37 0.85
C THR A 18 -10.44 -17.69 0.83
N PHE A 19 -9.67 -17.98 1.89
CA PHE A 19 -8.87 -19.21 2.01
C PHE A 19 -9.67 -20.52 1.85
N PRO A 20 -10.77 -20.78 2.61
CA PRO A 20 -11.55 -22.00 2.43
C PRO A 20 -12.21 -22.09 1.05
N LEU A 21 -12.62 -20.96 0.47
CA LEU A 21 -13.25 -20.90 -0.86
C LEU A 21 -12.27 -21.27 -1.98
N LEU A 22 -11.04 -20.75 -1.90
CA LEU A 22 -9.98 -21.07 -2.85
C LEU A 22 -9.41 -22.49 -2.64
N ASN A 23 -9.30 -22.93 -1.39
CA ASN A 23 -8.81 -24.27 -1.06
C ASN A 23 -9.76 -25.37 -1.58
N ALA A 24 -11.07 -25.10 -1.63
CA ALA A 24 -12.05 -26.02 -2.20
C ALA A 24 -11.97 -26.14 -3.73
N GLY A 25 -11.55 -25.08 -4.44
CA GLY A 25 -11.49 -25.06 -5.91
C GLY A 25 -10.12 -25.45 -6.49
N LEU A 26 -9.04 -24.85 -5.98
CA LEU A 26 -7.68 -24.96 -6.52
C LEU A 26 -6.75 -25.85 -5.69
N GLY A 27 -7.22 -26.32 -4.52
CA GLY A 27 -6.40 -27.02 -3.53
C GLY A 27 -5.44 -26.11 -2.77
N ALA A 28 -4.72 -26.69 -1.81
CA ALA A 28 -3.81 -25.95 -0.94
C ALA A 28 -2.67 -25.28 -1.74
N ALA A 29 -2.08 -26.01 -2.70
CA ALA A 29 -0.96 -25.51 -3.50
C ALA A 29 -1.32 -24.28 -4.34
N GLY A 30 -2.51 -24.27 -4.97
CA GLY A 30 -2.98 -23.13 -5.75
C GLY A 30 -3.29 -21.90 -4.90
N SER A 31 -3.87 -22.11 -3.72
CA SER A 31 -4.17 -21.05 -2.75
C SER A 31 -2.90 -20.36 -2.25
N PHE A 32 -1.87 -21.13 -1.87
CA PHE A 32 -0.59 -20.57 -1.41
C PHE A 32 0.12 -19.76 -2.50
N LEU A 33 0.10 -20.26 -3.75
CA LEU A 33 0.76 -19.58 -4.86
C LEU A 33 0.04 -18.26 -5.20
N LEU A 34 -1.29 -18.25 -5.18
CA LEU A 34 -2.08 -17.05 -5.44
C LEU A 34 -1.85 -15.97 -4.36
N TYR A 35 -1.85 -16.35 -3.07
CA TYR A 35 -1.50 -15.42 -2.01
C TYR A 35 -0.04 -14.96 -2.07
N GLY A 36 0.88 -15.84 -2.46
CA GLY A 36 2.27 -15.49 -2.71
C GLY A 36 2.43 -14.40 -3.78
N VAL A 37 1.67 -14.51 -4.89
CA VAL A 37 1.65 -13.48 -5.95
C VAL A 37 1.07 -12.16 -5.44
N ILE A 38 -0.01 -12.21 -4.66
CA ILE A 38 -0.60 -10.99 -4.06
C ILE A 38 0.41 -10.31 -3.12
N CYS A 39 1.10 -11.07 -2.28
CA CYS A 39 2.16 -10.55 -1.41
C CYS A 39 3.32 -9.96 -2.22
N ALA A 40 3.77 -10.62 -3.29
CA ALA A 40 4.84 -10.13 -4.15
C ALA A 40 4.45 -8.83 -4.86
N ALA A 41 3.21 -8.72 -5.35
CA ALA A 41 2.68 -7.50 -5.95
C ALA A 41 2.61 -6.35 -4.93
N GLY A 42 2.16 -6.64 -3.70
CA GLY A 42 2.15 -5.68 -2.59
C GLY A 42 3.56 -5.20 -2.24
N TYR A 43 4.54 -6.11 -2.18
CA TYR A 43 5.94 -5.77 -1.95
C TYR A 43 6.49 -4.84 -3.04
N LEU A 44 6.24 -5.15 -4.32
CA LEU A 44 6.67 -4.32 -5.45
C LEU A 44 6.05 -2.91 -5.41
N TYR A 45 4.77 -2.82 -5.02
CA TYR A 45 4.07 -1.56 -4.85
C TYR A 45 4.68 -0.73 -3.71
N ILE A 46 4.91 -1.35 -2.56
CA ILE A 46 5.54 -0.69 -1.40
C ILE A 46 6.92 -0.17 -1.78
N LEU A 47 7.73 -0.99 -2.45
CA LEU A 47 9.09 -0.62 -2.88
C LEU A 47 9.11 0.61 -3.80
N ARG A 48 8.07 0.80 -4.64
CA ARG A 48 7.98 1.94 -5.56
C ARG A 48 7.35 3.19 -4.96
N ASN A 49 6.34 3.02 -4.11
CA ASN A 49 5.49 4.15 -3.67
C ASN A 49 5.75 4.61 -2.23
N VAL A 50 6.40 3.81 -1.39
CA VAL A 50 6.72 4.19 -0.01
C VAL A 50 8.16 4.70 0.02
N PRO A 51 8.40 6.03 0.10
CA PRO A 51 9.74 6.55 0.33
C PRO A 51 10.23 6.04 1.69
N GLU A 52 11.51 5.67 1.77
CA GLU A 52 12.12 5.14 3.00
C GLU A 52 11.86 6.07 4.19
N THR A 53 10.94 5.67 5.07
CA THR A 53 10.58 6.42 6.29
C THR A 53 11.57 6.20 7.42
N LYS A 54 12.65 5.44 7.16
CA LYS A 54 13.61 5.00 8.16
C LYS A 54 14.67 6.10 8.41
N GLY A 55 14.59 6.76 9.57
CA GLY A 55 15.58 7.74 10.02
C GLY A 55 15.27 9.21 9.68
N ILE A 56 14.09 9.49 9.12
CA ILE A 56 13.59 10.85 8.86
C ILE A 56 12.71 11.30 10.04
N THR A 57 12.94 12.50 10.56
CA THR A 57 12.07 13.12 11.57
C THR A 57 10.71 13.43 10.96
N LEU A 58 9.63 13.35 11.74
CA LEU A 58 8.26 13.58 11.25
C LEU A 58 8.12 14.91 10.49
N GLU A 59 8.78 15.96 10.97
CA GLU A 59 8.76 17.31 10.38
C GLU A 59 9.38 17.34 8.97
N ALA A 60 10.50 16.63 8.75
CA ALA A 60 11.12 16.54 7.43
C ALA A 60 10.26 15.73 6.44
N LEU A 61 9.48 14.77 6.92
CA LEU A 61 8.50 14.06 6.09
C LEU A 61 7.30 14.95 5.73
N GLU A 62 6.82 15.76 6.68
CA GLU A 62 5.77 16.76 6.44
C GLU A 62 6.21 17.84 5.46
N GLU A 63 7.43 18.37 5.57
CA GLU A 63 7.99 19.34 4.62
C GLU A 63 8.12 18.74 3.21
N GLN A 64 8.61 17.50 3.09
CA GLN A 64 8.69 16.82 1.78
C GLN A 64 7.32 16.57 1.16
N LEU A 65 6.32 16.16 1.96
CA LEU A 65 4.95 15.98 1.47
C LEU A 65 4.30 17.33 1.10
N ALA A 66 4.52 18.36 1.91
CA ALA A 66 4.01 19.72 1.67
C ALA A 66 4.62 20.31 0.39
N GLN A 67 5.94 20.21 0.20
CA GLN A 67 6.61 20.64 -1.03
C GLN A 67 6.12 19.88 -2.26
N ARG A 68 5.86 18.56 -2.15
CA ARG A 68 5.23 17.79 -3.23
C ARG A 68 3.84 18.31 -3.57
N HIS A 69 3.06 18.74 -2.58
CA HIS A 69 1.73 19.33 -2.77
C HIS A 69 1.78 20.76 -3.34
N THR A 70 2.74 21.58 -2.92
CA THR A 70 2.89 22.96 -3.44
C THR A 70 3.48 22.98 -4.84
N GLY A 71 4.44 22.11 -5.17
CA GLY A 71 5.01 22.00 -6.51
C GLY A 71 4.00 21.55 -7.57
N VAL A 72 3.06 20.66 -7.21
CA VAL A 72 1.93 20.28 -8.08
C VAL A 72 0.94 21.44 -8.29
N ASN A 73 0.64 22.22 -7.25
CA ASN A 73 -0.25 23.38 -7.38
C ASN A 73 0.42 24.57 -8.10
N ALA A 74 1.72 24.79 -7.94
CA ALA A 74 2.47 25.82 -8.64
C ALA A 74 2.59 25.51 -10.15
N ALA A 75 2.90 24.26 -10.51
CA ALA A 75 2.88 23.83 -11.92
C ALA A 75 1.48 23.94 -12.55
N LYS A 76 0.43 23.66 -11.77
CA LYS A 76 -0.96 23.84 -12.21
C LYS A 76 -1.37 25.32 -12.35
N GLN A 77 -0.79 26.23 -11.55
CA GLN A 77 -1.02 27.67 -11.69
C GLN A 77 -0.27 28.29 -12.87
N GLU A 78 0.95 27.83 -13.16
CA GLU A 78 1.73 28.30 -14.31
C GLU A 78 1.13 27.83 -15.65
N GLN A 79 0.49 26.66 -15.70
CA GLN A 79 -0.25 26.21 -16.89
C GLN A 79 -1.64 26.84 -17.07
N MET A 80 -2.19 27.53 -16.06
CA MET A 80 -3.50 28.19 -16.13
C MET A 80 -3.39 29.70 -16.46
N ARG A 81 -2.19 30.28 -16.43
CA ARG A 81 -1.91 31.67 -16.76
C ARG A 81 -1.36 31.80 -18.18
#